data_AF-A0A9E2V576-F1
#
_entry.id   AF-A0A9E2V576-F1
#
_cell.length_a   1.000
_cell.length_b   1.000
_cell.length_c   1.000
_cell.angle_alpha   90.00
_cell.angle_beta   90.00
_cell.angle_gamma   90.00
#
_symmetry.space_group_name_H-M   'P 1'
#
loop_
_entity.id
_entity.type
_entity.pdbx_description
1 polymer ?
#
loop_
_entity_poly.entity_id
_entity_poly.type
_entity_poly.pdbx_seq_one_letter_code
_entity_poly.pdbx_strand_id
1 'polypeptide(L)'
;SVVMQVVIGLALGFGVYLVFAAVQTAGAMIDQFGGFQMAAAYDPLSQSNGAPIMRLYEWLAVALLFASDGYQVVLRGLVRTFTALPLDMSLNTSALAEQLTSGLTAMIAGALQIAGPLVVVLFLTDAGLGLLTKVAPALNAFAMGFPLKVLVTLVFVGFAVLALPSVLGGLADDSVVFMGRVVGAGR
;
A
#
# COMPACT_ATOMS: atom_id res chain seq x y z
N SER A 1 14.83 -19.96 22.47
CA SER A 1 14.86 -21.04 21.45
C SER A 1 14.95 -20.43 20.06
N VAL A 2 15.57 -21.10 19.08
CA VAL A 2 15.74 -20.60 17.69
C VAL A 2 14.40 -20.20 17.06
N VAL A 3 13.35 -20.99 17.30
CA VAL A 3 11.98 -20.70 16.82
C VAL A 3 11.48 -19.32 17.28
N MET A 4 11.74 -18.94 18.52
CA MET A 4 11.30 -17.64 19.06
C MET A 4 12.03 -16.47 18.37
N GLN A 5 13.33 -16.62 18.08
CA GLN A 5 14.09 -15.62 17.34
C GLN A 5 13.55 -15.44 15.91
N VAL A 6 13.16 -16.54 15.25
CA VAL A 6 12.53 -16.49 13.92
C VAL A 6 11.19 -15.75 13.97
N VAL A 7 10.35 -16.04 14.96
CA VAL A 7 9.04 -15.36 15.12
C VAL A 7 9.21 -13.86 15.36
N ILE A 8 10.16 -13.47 16.20
CA ILE A 8 10.49 -12.06 16.45
C ILE A 8 10.98 -11.41 15.15
N GLY A 9 11.93 -12.03 14.45
CA GLY A 9 12.43 -11.52 13.17
C GLY A 9 11.33 -11.32 12.13
N LEU A 10 10.40 -12.29 12.03
CA LEU A 10 9.24 -12.19 11.15
C LEU A 10 8.29 -11.07 11.57
N ALA A 11 8.02 -10.88 12.85
CA ALA A 11 7.15 -9.81 13.33
C ALA A 11 7.71 -8.41 12.99
N LEU A 12 9.03 -8.23 13.08
CA LEU A 12 9.68 -6.97 12.74
C LEU A 12 9.71 -6.74 11.23
N GLY A 13 10.05 -7.77 10.46
CA GLY A 13 10.01 -7.73 9.00
C GLY A 13 8.61 -7.46 8.49
N PHE A 14 7.59 -7.98 9.17
CA PHE A 14 6.19 -7.72 8.87
C PHE A 14 5.81 -6.25 9.00
N GLY A 15 6.27 -5.56 10.06
CA GLY A 15 6.02 -4.12 10.21
C GLY A 15 6.55 -3.30 9.01
N VAL A 16 7.80 -3.56 8.60
CA VAL A 16 8.40 -2.91 7.43
C VAL A 16 7.67 -3.30 6.14
N TYR A 17 7.29 -4.57 6.01
CA TYR A 17 6.52 -5.07 4.86
C TYR A 17 5.18 -4.35 4.71
N LEU A 18 4.47 -4.07 5.81
CA LEU A 18 3.19 -3.37 5.79
C LEU A 18 3.29 -1.96 5.17
N VAL A 19 4.41 -1.26 5.35
CA VAL A 19 4.63 0.06 4.72
C VAL A 19 4.56 -0.04 3.19
N PHE A 20 5.27 -1.02 2.62
CA PHE A 20 5.28 -1.26 1.18
C PHE A 20 3.97 -1.86 0.68
N ALA A 21 3.36 -2.75 1.48
CA ALA A 21 2.07 -3.36 1.17
C ALA A 21 0.95 -2.32 1.09
N ALA A 22 0.98 -1.27 1.91
CA ALA A 22 0.03 -0.17 1.84
C ALA A 22 0.10 0.56 0.49
N VAL A 23 1.31 0.89 0.03
CA VAL A 23 1.53 1.58 -1.26
C VAL A 23 1.15 0.68 -2.44
N GLN A 24 1.53 -0.59 -2.41
CA GLN A 24 1.16 -1.56 -3.42
C GLN A 24 -0.36 -1.74 -3.51
N THR A 25 -1.02 -1.85 -2.36
CA THR A 25 -2.48 -1.98 -2.29
C THR A 25 -3.17 -0.73 -2.82
N ALA A 26 -2.66 0.47 -2.51
CA ALA A 26 -3.18 1.72 -3.06
C ALA A 26 -3.10 1.74 -4.60
N GLY A 27 -1.93 1.42 -5.16
CA GLY A 27 -1.75 1.38 -6.61
C GLY A 27 -2.61 0.32 -7.28
N ALA A 28 -2.76 -0.86 -6.67
CA ALA A 28 -3.64 -1.92 -7.16
C ALA A 28 -5.13 -1.49 -7.16
N MET A 29 -5.58 -0.74 -6.14
CA MET A 29 -6.92 -0.17 -6.12
C MET A 29 -7.11 0.81 -7.29
N ILE A 30 -6.14 1.70 -7.54
CA ILE A 30 -6.20 2.64 -8.67
C ILE A 30 -6.26 1.88 -10.00
N ASP A 31 -5.44 0.85 -10.19
CA ASP A 31 -5.46 0.02 -11.41
C ASP A 31 -6.82 -0.65 -11.63
N GLN A 32 -7.43 -1.15 -10.55
CA GLN A 32 -8.73 -1.80 -10.59
C GLN A 32 -9.85 -0.83 -10.97
N PHE A 33 -9.94 0.33 -10.31
CA PHE A 33 -10.97 1.34 -10.63
C PHE A 33 -10.71 2.06 -11.96
N GLY A 34 -9.44 2.24 -12.32
CA GLY A 34 -9.01 2.82 -13.59
C GLY A 34 -9.23 1.90 -14.79
N GLY A 35 -9.56 0.63 -14.56
CA GLY A 35 -9.88 -0.34 -15.61
C GLY A 35 -8.67 -0.96 -16.29
N PHE A 36 -7.45 -0.79 -15.75
CA PHE A 36 -6.23 -1.34 -16.33
C PHE A 36 -6.20 -2.88 -16.32
N GLN A 37 -6.98 -3.52 -15.45
CA GLN A 37 -7.20 -4.97 -15.47
C GLN A 37 -7.90 -5.45 -16.76
N MET A 38 -8.67 -4.58 -17.42
CA MET A 38 -9.31 -4.91 -18.70
C MET A 38 -8.35 -4.82 -19.89
N ALA A 39 -7.18 -4.19 -19.74
CA ALA A 39 -6.20 -4.06 -20.83
C ALA A 39 -5.74 -5.44 -21.34
N ALA A 40 -5.60 -6.43 -20.45
CA ALA A 40 -5.27 -7.81 -20.82
C ALA A 40 -6.38 -8.51 -21.64
N ALA A 41 -7.64 -8.05 -21.55
CA ALA A 41 -8.72 -8.54 -22.39
C ALA A 41 -8.69 -7.92 -23.80
N TYR A 42 -8.10 -6.74 -23.96
CA TYR A 42 -7.93 -6.07 -25.26
C TYR A 42 -6.68 -6.54 -26.00
N ASP A 43 -5.57 -6.81 -25.29
CA ASP A 43 -4.35 -7.39 -25.85
C ASP A 43 -3.82 -8.56 -24.99
N PRO A 44 -4.35 -9.79 -25.21
CA PRO A 44 -3.92 -10.97 -24.47
C PRO A 44 -2.53 -11.49 -24.88
N LEU A 45 -1.98 -11.04 -26.02
CA LEU A 45 -0.67 -11.47 -26.53
C LEU A 45 0.49 -10.68 -25.89
N SER A 46 0.20 -9.46 -25.42
CA SER A 46 1.15 -8.58 -24.73
C SER A 46 1.78 -9.21 -23.47
N GLN A 47 1.14 -10.21 -22.84
CA GLN A 47 1.54 -10.78 -21.54
C GLN A 47 1.77 -9.71 -20.44
N SER A 48 1.30 -8.46 -20.63
CA SER A 48 1.42 -7.43 -19.63
C SER A 48 0.42 -7.68 -18.51
N ASN A 49 0.91 -8.13 -17.36
CA ASN A 49 0.11 -8.23 -16.15
C ASN A 49 -0.38 -6.83 -15.73
N GLY A 50 -1.70 -6.66 -15.66
CA GLY A 50 -2.45 -5.41 -15.72
C GLY A 50 -2.42 -4.51 -14.48
N ALA A 51 -1.24 -4.16 -13.97
CA ALA A 51 -1.09 -3.24 -12.84
C ALA A 51 0.04 -2.20 -13.02
N PRO A 52 -0.01 -1.34 -14.06
CA PRO A 52 1.03 -0.34 -14.32
C PRO A 52 1.14 0.71 -13.20
N ILE A 53 0.02 1.13 -12.59
CA ILE A 53 0.04 2.15 -11.54
C ILE A 53 0.59 1.57 -10.24
N MET A 54 0.21 0.35 -9.87
CA MET A 54 0.80 -0.39 -8.76
C MET A 54 2.31 -0.45 -8.87
N ARG A 55 2.82 -0.83 -10.04
CA ARG A 55 4.27 -0.91 -10.28
C ARG A 55 4.92 0.46 -10.19
N LEU A 56 4.34 1.50 -10.79
CA LEU A 56 4.86 2.86 -10.66
C LEU A 56 4.98 3.28 -9.18
N TYR A 57 3.96 2.98 -8.38
CA TYR A 57 3.90 3.33 -6.96
C TYR A 57 4.93 2.55 -6.13
N GLU A 58 5.13 1.27 -6.45
CA GLU A 58 6.18 0.45 -5.85
C GLU A 58 7.58 1.04 -6.10
N TRP A 59 7.87 1.41 -7.34
CA TRP A 59 9.17 2.00 -7.70
C TRP A 59 9.37 3.37 -7.05
N LEU A 60 8.31 4.19 -6.98
CA LEU A 60 8.33 5.46 -6.26
C LEU A 60 8.54 5.27 -4.77
N ALA A 61 7.90 4.28 -4.13
CA ALA A 61 8.11 4.00 -2.72
C ALA A 61 9.56 3.63 -2.42
N VAL A 62 10.17 2.79 -3.25
CA VAL A 62 11.59 2.44 -3.13
C VAL A 62 12.46 3.68 -3.34
N ALA A 63 12.21 4.47 -4.39
CA ALA A 63 12.98 5.68 -4.66
C ALA A 63 12.88 6.68 -3.49
N LEU A 64 11.69 6.88 -2.93
CA LEU A 64 11.46 7.74 -1.76
C LEU A 64 12.14 7.21 -0.50
N LEU A 65 12.16 5.89 -0.28
CA LEU A 65 12.88 5.29 0.85
C LEU A 65 14.37 5.66 0.82
N PHE A 66 15.00 5.59 -0.36
CA PHE A 66 16.42 5.96 -0.50
C PHE A 66 16.62 7.47 -0.48
N ALA A 67 15.76 8.24 -1.14
CA ALA A 67 15.87 9.70 -1.19
C ALA A 67 15.64 10.38 0.17
N SER A 68 14.87 9.75 1.07
CA SER A 68 14.60 10.25 2.42
C SER A 68 15.52 9.69 3.50
N ASP A 69 16.53 8.90 3.14
CA ASP A 69 17.34 8.11 4.08
C ASP A 69 16.51 7.14 4.97
N GLY A 70 15.25 6.87 4.61
CA GLY A 70 14.35 6.00 5.38
C GLY A 70 14.87 4.57 5.53
N TYR A 71 15.72 4.10 4.62
CA TYR A 71 16.41 2.82 4.75
C TYR A 71 17.26 2.74 6.04
N GLN A 72 17.80 3.87 6.52
CA GLN A 72 18.56 3.92 7.77
C GLN A 72 17.66 3.66 8.97
N VAL A 73 16.41 4.14 8.94
CA VAL A 73 15.41 3.90 9.99
C VAL A 73 15.09 2.41 10.07
N VAL A 74 14.89 1.76 8.91
CA VAL A 74 14.67 0.31 8.82
C VAL A 74 15.85 -0.48 9.39
N LEU A 75 17.08 -0.13 9.00
CA LEU A 75 18.30 -0.80 9.49
C LEU A 75 18.51 -0.59 10.99
N ARG A 76 18.31 0.63 11.50
CA ARG A 76 18.41 0.92 12.94
C ARG A 76 17.35 0.17 13.73
N GLY A 77 16.13 0.07 13.22
CA GLY A 77 15.06 -0.72 13.83
C GLY A 77 15.44 -2.20 13.96
N LEU A 78 15.99 -2.78 12.90
CA LEU A 78 16.49 -4.15 12.90
C LEU A 78 17.58 -4.37 13.95
N VAL A 79 18.62 -3.53 13.95
CA VAL A 79 19.75 -3.62 14.89
C VAL A 79 19.28 -3.46 16.34
N ARG A 80 18.40 -2.48 16.60
CA ARG A 80 17.87 -2.21 17.94
C ARG A 80 17.12 -3.42 18.51
N THR A 81 16.51 -4.23 17.66
CA THR A 81 15.77 -5.40 18.13
C THR A 81 16.69 -6.49 18.67
N PHE A 82 17.87 -6.69 18.09
CA PHE A 82 18.88 -7.62 18.62
C PHE A 82 19.44 -7.18 19.98
N THR A 83 19.54 -5.88 20.22
CA THR A 83 20.03 -5.35 21.51
C THR A 83 19.00 -5.36 22.62
N ALA A 84 17.71 -5.36 22.26
CA ALA A 84 16.65 -5.06 23.21
C ALA A 84 15.81 -6.27 23.62
N LEU A 85 15.88 -7.38 22.88
CA LEU A 85 15.35 -8.68 23.30
C LEU A 85 16.51 -9.59 23.75
N PRO A 86 16.82 -9.67 25.06
CA PRO A 86 17.70 -10.72 25.55
C PRO A 86 17.07 -12.09 25.24
N LEU A 87 17.93 -13.07 24.93
CA LEU A 87 17.57 -14.39 24.39
C LEU A 87 16.60 -15.23 25.26
N ASP A 88 16.33 -14.75 26.48
CA ASP A 88 15.63 -15.45 27.56
C ASP A 88 14.22 -14.88 27.86
N MET A 89 13.74 -13.89 27.09
CA MET A 89 12.47 -13.23 27.36
C MET A 89 11.28 -13.95 26.69
N SER A 90 10.18 -14.15 27.43
CA SER A 90 8.95 -14.74 26.89
C SER A 90 8.19 -13.72 26.03
N LEU A 91 7.84 -14.12 24.79
CA LEU A 91 6.96 -13.33 23.92
C LEU A 91 5.57 -13.18 24.55
N ASN A 92 5.13 -11.95 24.74
CA ASN A 92 3.73 -11.67 25.07
C ASN A 92 2.89 -11.80 23.79
N THR A 93 2.21 -12.94 23.65
CA THR A 93 1.42 -13.27 22.45
C THR A 93 0.21 -12.36 22.25
N SER A 94 -0.39 -11.82 23.32
CA SER A 94 -1.52 -10.89 23.20
C SER A 94 -1.06 -9.54 22.67
N ALA A 95 0.06 -9.01 23.19
CA ALA A 95 0.66 -7.77 22.68
C ALA A 95 1.08 -7.89 21.21
N LEU A 96 1.63 -9.04 20.82
CA LEU A 96 2.00 -9.31 19.43
C LEU A 96 0.75 -9.36 18.52
N ALA A 97 -0.32 -10.05 18.94
CA ALA A 97 -1.55 -10.15 18.17
C ALA A 97 -2.24 -8.78 17.98
N GLU A 98 -2.41 -8.01 19.06
CA GLU A 98 -2.99 -6.66 19.01
C GLU A 98 -2.20 -5.76 18.05
N GLN A 99 -0.87 -5.84 18.14
CA GLN A 99 -0.01 -5.01 17.34
C GLN A 99 -0.05 -5.42 15.85
N LEU A 100 -0.09 -6.72 15.51
CA LEU A 100 -0.30 -7.19 14.13
C LEU A 100 -1.63 -6.68 13.55
N THR A 101 -2.70 -6.74 14.32
CA THR A 101 -4.01 -6.22 13.91
C THR A 101 -3.99 -4.71 13.69
N SER A 102 -3.35 -3.95 14.58
CA SER A 102 -3.19 -2.51 14.45
C SER A 102 -2.38 -2.13 13.20
N GLY A 103 -1.30 -2.85 12.91
CA GLY A 103 -0.47 -2.62 11.73
C GLY A 103 -1.21 -2.91 10.43
N LEU A 104 -2.00 -3.99 10.38
CA LEU A 104 -2.88 -4.27 9.23
C LEU A 104 -3.93 -3.18 9.02
N THR A 105 -4.50 -2.67 10.11
CA THR A 105 -5.48 -1.58 10.05
C THR A 105 -4.83 -0.31 9.49
N ALA A 106 -3.64 0.04 9.98
CA ALA A 106 -2.86 1.17 9.49
C ALA A 106 -2.48 1.01 8.02
N MET A 107 -2.09 -0.20 7.59
CA MET A 107 -1.79 -0.50 6.19
C MET A 107 -3.00 -0.23 5.28
N ILE A 108 -4.18 -0.74 5.64
CA ILE A 108 -5.42 -0.54 4.85
C ILE A 108 -5.84 0.94 4.87
N ALA A 109 -5.76 1.60 6.04
CA ALA A 109 -6.07 3.01 6.16
C ALA A 109 -5.13 3.88 5.30
N GLY A 110 -3.83 3.59 5.33
CA GLY A 110 -2.82 4.26 4.50
C GLY A 110 -3.07 4.02 3.01
N ALA A 111 -3.38 2.78 2.62
CA ALA A 111 -3.73 2.46 1.23
C ALA A 111 -4.95 3.25 0.74
N LEU A 112 -5.99 3.34 1.57
CA LEU A 112 -7.21 4.10 1.27
C LEU A 112 -6.95 5.61 1.28
N GLN A 113 -6.04 6.12 2.12
CA GLN A 113 -5.68 7.53 2.14
C GLN A 113 -4.95 7.94 0.86
N ILE A 114 -4.09 7.06 0.32
CA ILE A 114 -3.38 7.27 -0.94
C ILE A 114 -4.34 7.15 -2.14
N ALA A 115 -5.10 6.04 -2.24
CA ALA A 115 -5.94 5.75 -3.40
C ALA A 115 -7.31 6.44 -3.36
N GLY A 116 -7.83 6.71 -2.17
CA GLY A 116 -9.22 7.12 -1.92
C GLY A 116 -9.70 8.30 -2.75
N PRO A 117 -8.97 9.42 -2.81
CA PRO A 117 -9.39 10.57 -3.63
C PRO A 117 -9.61 10.21 -5.10
N LEU A 118 -8.68 9.43 -5.67
CA LEU A 118 -8.75 9.01 -7.07
C LEU A 118 -9.82 7.94 -7.30
N VAL A 119 -9.97 7.00 -6.36
CA VAL A 119 -11.03 5.98 -6.39
C VAL A 119 -12.40 6.65 -6.39
N VAL A 120 -12.62 7.71 -5.60
CA VAL A 120 -13.87 8.48 -5.60
C VAL A 120 -14.13 9.12 -6.96
N VAL A 121 -13.11 9.75 -7.57
CA VAL A 121 -13.25 10.35 -8.91
C VAL A 121 -13.58 9.30 -9.98
N LEU A 122 -12.91 8.14 -9.94
CA LEU A 122 -13.16 7.04 -10.87
C LEU A 122 -14.54 6.41 -10.67
N PHE A 123 -14.98 6.28 -9.42
CA PHE A 123 -16.33 5.83 -9.09
C PHE A 123 -17.41 6.78 -9.61
N LEU A 124 -17.21 8.10 -9.45
CA LEU A 124 -18.11 9.11 -10.01
C LEU A 124 -18.10 9.08 -11.54
N THR A 125 -16.95 8.77 -12.15
CA THR A 125 -16.83 8.58 -13.60
C THR A 125 -17.68 7.39 -14.06
N ASP A 126 -17.66 6.25 -13.35
CA ASP A 126 -18.52 5.10 -13.62
C ASP A 126 -20.01 5.44 -13.51
N ALA A 127 -20.40 6.13 -12.44
CA ALA A 127 -21.76 6.59 -12.25
C ALA A 127 -22.21 7.54 -13.39
N GLY A 128 -21.34 8.46 -13.81
CA GLY A 128 -21.57 9.38 -14.93
C GLY A 128 -21.76 8.66 -16.26
N LEU A 129 -20.90 7.68 -16.58
CA LEU A 129 -21.01 6.86 -17.79
C LEU A 129 -22.29 5.99 -17.79
N GLY A 130 -22.66 5.45 -16.63
CA GLY A 130 -23.92 4.72 -16.46
C GLY A 130 -25.15 5.59 -16.74
N LEU A 131 -25.17 6.81 -16.22
CA LEU A 131 -26.22 7.79 -16.52
C LEU A 131 -26.23 8.20 -18.00
N LEU A 132 -25.06 8.44 -18.59
CA LEU A 132 -24.92 8.80 -20.00
C LEU A 132 -25.47 7.70 -20.91
N THR A 133 -25.23 6.43 -20.57
CA THR A 133 -25.78 5.28 -21.30
C THR A 133 -27.32 5.30 -21.33
N LYS A 134 -27.95 5.76 -20.25
CA LYS A 134 -29.42 5.88 -20.17
C LYS A 134 -29.94 7.07 -21.00
N VAL A 135 -29.23 8.20 -20.99
CA VAL A 135 -29.67 9.45 -21.63
C VAL A 135 -29.37 9.46 -23.13
N ALA A 136 -28.23 8.91 -23.54
CA ALA A 136 -27.79 8.85 -24.93
C ALA A 136 -27.33 7.42 -25.30
N PRO A 137 -28.27 6.47 -25.49
CA PRO A 137 -27.95 5.07 -25.79
C PRO A 137 -27.18 4.87 -27.10
N ALA A 138 -27.27 5.84 -28.02
CA ALA A 138 -26.53 5.85 -29.27
C ALA A 138 -25.02 6.07 -29.06
N LEU A 139 -24.61 6.69 -27.94
CA LEU A 139 -23.22 6.77 -27.55
C LEU A 139 -22.83 5.42 -26.94
N ASN A 140 -21.85 4.75 -27.55
CA ASN A 140 -21.26 3.54 -26.97
C ASN A 140 -20.39 3.90 -25.76
N ALA A 141 -21.04 4.33 -24.68
CA ALA A 141 -20.41 4.86 -23.48
C ALA A 141 -19.53 3.80 -22.78
N PHE A 142 -19.86 2.52 -22.91
CA PHE A 142 -19.01 1.44 -22.42
C PHE A 142 -17.71 1.30 -23.22
N ALA A 143 -17.76 1.42 -24.56
CA ALA A 143 -16.53 1.44 -25.37
C ALA A 143 -15.69 2.69 -25.11
N MET A 144 -16.32 3.82 -24.77
CA MET A 144 -15.63 5.07 -24.45
C MET A 144 -15.14 5.13 -22.99
N GLY A 145 -15.66 4.27 -22.12
CA GLY A 145 -15.38 4.28 -20.69
C GLY A 145 -13.93 3.95 -20.35
N PHE A 146 -13.33 2.97 -21.01
CA PHE A 146 -11.92 2.61 -20.78
C PHE A 146 -10.96 3.76 -21.16
N PRO A 147 -10.99 4.34 -22.38
CA PRO A 147 -10.16 5.49 -22.72
C PRO A 147 -10.34 6.68 -21.76
N LEU A 148 -11.57 6.95 -21.36
CA LEU A 148 -11.89 8.07 -20.46
C LEU A 148 -11.33 7.84 -19.05
N LYS A 149 -11.46 6.62 -18.50
CA LYS A 149 -10.86 6.25 -17.21
C LYS A 149 -9.33 6.30 -17.23
N VAL A 150 -8.70 5.88 -18.33
CA VAL A 150 -7.25 5.98 -18.49
C VAL A 150 -6.81 7.45 -18.46
N LEU A 151 -7.51 8.34 -19.18
CA LEU A 151 -7.22 9.78 -19.14
C LEU A 151 -7.37 10.38 -17.74
N VAL A 152 -8.49 10.10 -17.08
CA VAL A 152 -8.73 10.54 -15.69
C VAL A 152 -7.61 10.03 -14.78
N THR A 153 -7.27 8.75 -14.87
CA THR A 153 -6.20 8.18 -14.04
C THR A 153 -4.87 8.85 -14.30
N LEU A 154 -4.46 9.04 -15.55
CA LEU A 154 -3.17 9.68 -15.89
C LEU A 154 -3.11 11.15 -15.46
N VAL A 155 -4.22 11.88 -15.51
CA VAL A 155 -4.27 13.28 -15.03
C VAL A 155 -4.13 13.35 -13.51
N PHE A 156 -4.79 12.43 -12.80
CA PHE A 156 -4.89 12.51 -11.34
C PHE A 156 -3.88 11.63 -10.58
N VAL A 157 -3.16 10.73 -11.24
CA VAL A 157 -2.17 9.84 -10.60
C VAL A 157 -1.09 10.62 -9.86
N GLY A 158 -0.69 11.77 -10.39
CA GLY A 158 0.30 12.66 -9.76
C GLY A 158 -0.16 13.24 -8.43
N PHE A 159 -1.46 13.45 -8.23
CA PHE A 159 -1.99 13.93 -6.95
C PHE A 159 -1.88 12.88 -5.85
N ALA A 160 -2.12 11.60 -6.17
CA ALA A 160 -1.98 10.53 -5.20
C ALA A 160 -0.50 10.26 -4.85
N VAL A 161 0.45 10.59 -5.73
CA VAL A 161 1.90 10.58 -5.42
C VAL A 161 2.26 11.61 -4.34
N LEU A 162 1.60 12.77 -4.30
CA LEU A 162 1.87 13.80 -3.28
C LEU A 162 1.53 13.34 -1.85
N ALA A 163 0.65 12.35 -1.69
CA ALA A 163 0.30 11.78 -0.40
C ALA A 163 1.31 10.72 0.09
N LEU A 164 2.17 10.20 -0.80
CA LEU A 164 3.10 9.11 -0.46
C LEU A 164 4.07 9.48 0.66
N PRO A 165 4.76 10.64 0.67
CA PRO A 165 5.73 10.95 1.73
C PRO A 165 5.10 11.01 3.12
N SER A 166 3.92 11.61 3.25
CA SER A 166 3.22 11.72 4.54
C SER A 166 2.74 10.37 5.08
N VAL A 167 2.22 9.51 4.19
CA VAL A 167 1.72 8.18 4.60
C VAL A 167 2.88 7.25 4.91
N LEU A 168 3.95 7.28 4.11
CA LEU A 168 5.17 6.51 4.37
C LEU A 168 5.83 6.92 5.68
N GLY A 169 5.88 8.23 5.99
CA GLY A 169 6.38 8.72 7.27
C GLY A 169 5.56 8.20 8.45
N GLY A 170 4.23 8.34 8.40
CA GLY A 170 3.35 7.86 9.46
C GLY A 170 3.44 6.34 9.70
N LEU A 171 3.45 5.54 8.63
CA LEU A 171 3.59 4.09 8.72
C LEU A 171 4.99 3.66 9.19
N ALA A 172 6.04 4.40 8.84
CA ALA A 172 7.40 4.15 9.32
C ALA A 172 7.51 4.42 10.82
N ASP A 173 6.94 5.52 11.31
CA ASP A 173 6.90 5.84 12.74
C ASP A 173 6.13 4.80 13.54
N ASP A 174 4.94 4.39 13.06
CA ASP A 174 4.15 3.31 13.66
C ASP A 174 4.90 1.98 13.68
N SER A 175 5.69 1.70 12.65
CA SER A 175 6.56 0.52 12.59
C SER A 175 7.72 0.60 13.59
N VAL A 176 8.31 1.78 13.82
CA VAL A 176 9.35 1.94 14.84
C VAL A 176 8.76 1.80 16.25
N VAL A 177 7.56 2.33 16.47
CA VAL A 177 6.82 2.18 17.73
C VAL A 177 6.43 0.72 17.96
N PHE A 178 6.02 -0.01 16.92
CA PHE A 178 5.79 -1.46 16.95
C PHE A 178 7.02 -2.19 17.52
N MET A 179 8.20 -1.89 16.96
CA MET A 179 9.45 -2.51 17.41
C MET A 179 9.74 -2.17 18.88
N GLY A 180 9.48 -0.93 19.30
CA GLY A 180 9.65 -0.49 20.69
C GLY A 180 8.73 -1.19 21.70
N ARG A 181 7.46 -1.44 21.35
CA ARG A 181 6.49 -2.08 22.26
C ARG A 181 6.68 -3.59 22.38
N VAL A 182 6.98 -4.27 21.27
CA VAL A 182 7.28 -5.72 21.28
C VAL A 182 8.51 -6.01 22.14
N VAL A 183 9.48 -5.09 22.12
CA VAL A 183 10.68 -5.12 22.95
C VAL A 183 10.41 -4.71 24.41
N GLY A 184 9.55 -3.70 24.63
CA GLY A 184 9.29 -3.10 25.94
C GLY A 184 8.30 -3.87 26.82
N ALA A 185 7.54 -4.83 26.27
CA ALA A 185 6.55 -5.63 26.99
C ALA A 185 7.13 -6.59 28.05
N GLY A 186 8.45 -6.58 28.27
CA GLY A 186 9.15 -7.37 29.28
C GLY A 186 9.58 -6.61 30.54
N ARG A 187 9.03 -5.41 30.80
CA ARG A 187 9.23 -4.69 32.07
C ARG A 187 7.92 -4.54 32.83
#